data_AF-A0A6H0TGJ5-F1
#
_entry.id   AF-A0A6H0TGJ5-F1
#
_cell.length_a   1.000
_cell.length_b   1.000
_cell.length_c   1.000
_cell.angle_alpha   90.00
_cell.angle_beta   90.00
_cell.angle_gamma   90.00
#
_symmetry.space_group_name_H-M   'P 1'
#
loop_
_entity.id
_entity.type
_entity.pdbx_description
1 polymer ?
#
loop_
_entity_poly.entity_id
_entity_poly.type
_entity_poly.pdbx_seq_one_letter_code
_entity_poly.pdbx_strand_id
1 'polypeptide(L)'
;MISQLKREALDALKGKWGLAVGATLLVGILIGAVEMLTTGIFSIFWGWEEANESLTVTIIAMFIIGPLTVGASYFVLNVIRGTNARIGHIFRWFNNGSKFMKSFLTYLLMNVYLVLWTLLLIIPGIIKSFSYSMTYFILNDHPEYTANQAITESRRMMNGHKMDYFLLCLSFLGWFILSILTLGIGFLWLVPYFYTTSAAFYEEISKEYYKKEDTTF
;
A
#
# COMPACT_ATOMS: atom_id res chain seq x y z
N MET A 1 7.38 -8.85 19.31
CA MET A 1 6.50 -8.23 18.28
C MET A 1 7.01 -8.46 16.86
N ILE A 2 8.09 -7.81 16.38
CA ILE A 2 8.53 -7.90 14.97
C ILE A 2 8.76 -9.35 14.47
N SER A 3 9.44 -10.19 15.26
CA SER A 3 9.69 -11.59 14.90
C SER A 3 8.39 -12.42 14.80
N GLN A 4 7.42 -12.11 15.67
CA GLN A 4 6.10 -12.74 15.66
C GLN A 4 5.33 -12.33 14.40
N LEU A 5 5.25 -11.04 14.09
CA LEU A 5 4.58 -10.53 12.88
C LEU A 5 5.14 -11.16 11.60
N LYS A 6 6.47 -11.28 11.51
CA LYS A 6 7.15 -11.95 10.40
C LYS A 6 6.78 -13.44 10.31
N ARG A 7 6.72 -14.13 11.45
CA ARG A 7 6.33 -15.54 11.51
C ARG A 7 4.87 -15.72 11.08
N GLU A 8 3.96 -14.89 11.59
CA GLU A 8 2.54 -14.90 11.21
C GLU A 8 2.36 -14.68 9.71
N ALA A 9 3.08 -13.73 9.12
CA ALA A 9 3.06 -13.49 7.69
C ALA A 9 3.57 -14.69 6.88
N LEU A 10 4.69 -15.30 7.30
CA LEU A 10 5.22 -16.52 6.65
C LEU A 10 4.24 -17.68 6.77
N ASP A 11 3.60 -17.86 7.92
CA ASP A 11 2.61 -18.90 8.15
C ASP A 11 1.35 -18.68 7.30
N ALA A 12 0.87 -17.45 7.18
CA ALA A 12 -0.26 -17.11 6.31
C ALA A 12 0.03 -17.31 4.81
N LEU A 13 1.29 -17.17 4.41
CA LEU A 13 1.75 -17.39 3.02
C LEU A 13 2.01 -18.86 2.71
N LYS A 14 2.15 -19.75 3.70
CA LYS A 14 2.31 -21.20 3.46
C LYS A 14 1.14 -21.74 2.64
N GLY A 15 1.45 -22.42 1.54
CA GLY A 15 0.45 -22.90 0.58
C GLY A 15 -0.16 -21.82 -0.33
N LYS A 16 0.13 -20.54 -0.11
CA LYS A 16 -0.37 -19.39 -0.92
C LYS A 16 0.75 -18.61 -1.63
N TRP A 17 2.01 -19.01 -1.50
CA TRP A 17 3.15 -18.31 -2.14
C TRP A 17 2.99 -18.11 -3.65
N GLY A 18 2.57 -19.13 -4.40
CA GLY A 18 2.34 -19.00 -5.85
C GLY A 18 1.28 -17.95 -6.18
N LEU A 19 0.21 -17.87 -5.37
CA LEU A 19 -0.83 -16.85 -5.52
C LEU A 19 -0.30 -15.45 -5.20
N ALA A 20 0.47 -15.31 -4.11
CA ALA A 20 1.00 -14.03 -3.67
C ALA A 20 2.10 -13.47 -4.59
N VAL A 21 2.98 -14.35 -5.09
CA VAL A 21 3.97 -14.03 -6.13
C VAL A 21 3.27 -13.66 -7.43
N GLY A 22 2.26 -14.43 -7.85
CA GLY A 22 1.46 -14.13 -9.04
C GLY A 22 0.72 -12.78 -8.94
N ALA A 23 0.14 -12.49 -7.77
CA ALA A 23 -0.48 -11.19 -7.49
C ALA A 23 0.54 -10.04 -7.58
N THR A 24 1.72 -10.23 -7.00
CA THR A 24 2.83 -9.26 -7.05
C THR A 24 3.28 -8.97 -8.47
N LEU A 25 3.52 -10.03 -9.25
CA LEU A 25 3.91 -9.92 -10.65
C LEU A 25 2.81 -9.21 -11.46
N LEU A 26 1.55 -9.59 -11.28
CA LEU A 26 0.43 -8.96 -11.98
C LEU A 26 0.32 -7.47 -11.66
N VAL A 27 0.37 -7.09 -10.37
CA VAL A 27 0.31 -5.68 -9.97
C VAL A 27 1.49 -4.90 -10.55
N GLY A 28 2.70 -5.46 -10.49
CA GLY A 28 3.90 -4.85 -11.07
C GLY A 28 3.76 -4.62 -12.58
N ILE A 29 3.30 -5.63 -13.33
CA ILE A 29 3.05 -5.51 -14.78
C ILE A 29 1.98 -4.46 -15.07
N LEU A 30 0.88 -4.44 -14.31
CA LEU A 30 -0.20 -3.48 -14.52
C LEU A 30 0.24 -2.04 -14.25
N ILE A 31 0.99 -1.81 -13.17
CA ILE A 31 1.53 -0.47 -12.85
C ILE A 31 2.50 -0.03 -13.94
N GLY A 32 3.48 -0.88 -14.30
CA GLY A 32 4.44 -0.55 -15.34
C GLY A 32 3.79 -0.34 -16.72
N ALA A 33 2.76 -1.12 -17.06
CA ALA A 33 1.99 -0.93 -18.28
C ALA A 33 1.21 0.40 -18.26
N VAL A 34 0.58 0.75 -17.14
CA VAL A 34 -0.11 2.05 -17.00
C VAL A 34 0.88 3.18 -17.21
N GLU A 35 2.01 3.18 -16.49
CA GLU A 35 3.04 4.22 -16.61
C GLU A 35 3.59 4.33 -18.05
N MET A 36 3.97 3.20 -18.63
CA MET A 36 4.52 3.15 -20.00
C MET A 36 3.51 3.64 -21.03
N LEU A 37 2.24 3.22 -20.94
CA LEU A 37 1.20 3.64 -21.88
C LEU A 37 0.85 5.12 -21.71
N THR A 38 0.70 5.59 -20.47
CA THR A 38 0.39 7.02 -20.24
C THR A 38 1.51 7.89 -20.74
N THR A 39 2.76 7.64 -20.34
CA THR A 39 3.91 8.42 -20.81
C THR A 39 4.07 8.32 -22.32
N GLY A 40 3.96 7.11 -22.88
CA GLY A 40 4.11 6.88 -24.32
C GLY A 40 3.08 7.62 -25.18
N ILE A 41 1.84 7.77 -24.70
CA ILE A 41 0.82 8.57 -25.40
C ILE A 41 1.19 10.06 -25.40
N PHE A 42 1.58 10.60 -24.24
CA PHE A 42 1.91 12.01 -24.12
C PHE A 42 3.24 12.39 -24.76
N SER A 43 4.20 11.46 -24.82
CA SER A 43 5.50 11.70 -25.44
C SER A 43 5.41 11.95 -26.96
N ILE A 44 4.34 11.49 -27.61
CA ILE A 44 4.06 11.80 -29.03
C ILE A 44 3.90 13.31 -29.25
N PHE A 45 3.33 14.02 -28.27
CA PHE A 45 3.01 15.45 -28.37
C PHE A 45 4.07 16.33 -27.71
N TRP A 46 4.69 15.85 -26.64
CA TRP A 46 5.55 16.68 -25.77
C TRP A 46 7.02 16.26 -25.76
N GLY A 47 7.37 15.08 -26.26
CA GLY A 47 8.70 14.49 -26.05
C GLY A 47 8.75 13.56 -24.82
N TRP A 48 9.73 12.66 -24.79
CA TRP A 48 9.85 11.65 -23.71
C TRP A 48 10.29 12.26 -22.39
N GLU A 49 11.18 13.25 -22.41
CA GLU A 49 11.69 13.90 -21.20
C GLU A 49 10.56 14.68 -20.52
N GLU A 50 9.86 15.52 -21.27
CA GLU A 50 8.75 16.34 -20.79
C GLU A 50 7.57 15.50 -20.31
N ALA A 51 7.24 14.42 -21.02
CA ALA A 51 6.16 13.52 -20.61
C ALA A 51 6.48 12.78 -19.29
N ASN A 52 7.74 12.38 -19.09
CA ASN A 52 8.17 11.69 -17.87
C ASN A 52 8.13 12.60 -16.64
N GLU A 53 8.48 13.89 -16.78
CA GLU A 53 8.46 14.85 -15.67
C GLU A 53 7.08 15.51 -15.45
N SER A 54 6.12 15.22 -16.34
CA SER A 54 4.81 15.86 -16.30
C SER A 54 3.96 15.39 -15.12
N LEU A 55 3.55 16.35 -14.29
CA LEU A 55 2.55 16.15 -13.24
C LEU A 55 1.21 15.68 -13.81
N THR A 56 0.84 16.15 -15.01
CA THR A 56 -0.41 15.75 -15.67
C THR A 56 -0.39 14.25 -15.99
N VAL A 57 0.70 13.77 -16.58
CA VAL A 57 0.89 12.33 -16.89
C VAL A 57 0.84 11.51 -15.61
N THR A 58 1.55 11.97 -14.58
CA THR A 58 1.56 11.32 -13.26
C THR A 58 0.14 11.21 -12.67
N ILE A 59 -0.64 12.29 -12.65
CA ILE A 59 -2.01 12.29 -12.10
C ILE A 59 -2.93 11.35 -12.91
N ILE A 60 -2.77 11.29 -14.24
CA ILE A 60 -3.53 10.37 -15.09
C ILE A 60 -3.17 8.92 -14.77
N ALA A 61 -1.89 8.59 -14.61
CA ALA A 61 -1.46 7.25 -14.22
C ALA A 61 -2.01 6.85 -12.83
N MET A 62 -2.01 7.79 -11.88
CA MET A 62 -2.57 7.57 -10.54
C MET A 62 -4.05 7.18 -10.55
N PHE A 63 -4.81 7.59 -11.57
CA PHE A 63 -6.22 7.22 -11.73
C PHE A 63 -6.44 5.71 -11.73
N ILE A 64 -5.51 4.95 -12.32
CA ILE A 64 -5.56 3.48 -12.36
C ILE A 64 -4.73 2.84 -11.23
N ILE A 65 -3.55 3.41 -10.93
CA ILE A 65 -2.63 2.86 -9.92
C ILE A 65 -3.24 2.93 -8.51
N GLY A 66 -4.00 3.99 -8.19
CA GLY A 66 -4.62 4.16 -6.89
C GLY A 66 -5.56 3.01 -6.51
N PRO A 67 -6.64 2.77 -7.28
CA PRO A 67 -7.54 1.64 -7.07
C PRO A 67 -6.84 0.28 -7.04
N LEU A 68 -5.82 0.08 -7.87
CA LEU A 68 -5.02 -1.14 -7.89
C LEU A 68 -4.23 -1.34 -6.59
N THR A 69 -3.66 -0.28 -6.04
CA THR A 69 -2.90 -0.29 -4.79
C THR A 69 -3.81 -0.59 -3.59
N VAL A 70 -5.00 0.04 -3.53
CA VAL A 70 -5.99 -0.24 -2.47
C VAL A 70 -6.57 -1.66 -2.61
N GLY A 71 -6.70 -2.18 -3.83
CA GLY A 71 -7.11 -3.57 -4.05
C GLY A 71 -6.02 -4.57 -3.64
N ALA A 72 -4.74 -4.27 -3.89
CA ALA A 72 -3.63 -5.11 -3.46
C ALA A 72 -3.57 -5.23 -1.93
N SER A 73 -3.83 -4.14 -1.19
CA SER A 73 -3.92 -4.22 0.29
C SER A 73 -5.10 -5.08 0.75
N TYR A 74 -6.23 -5.08 0.03
CA TYR A 74 -7.34 -5.99 0.31
C TYR A 74 -6.95 -7.46 0.10
N PHE A 75 -6.26 -7.77 -0.99
CA PHE A 75 -5.75 -9.12 -1.25
C PHE A 75 -4.88 -9.61 -0.09
N VAL A 76 -3.94 -8.78 0.35
CA VAL A 76 -3.03 -9.11 1.46
C VAL A 76 -3.77 -9.27 2.79
N LEU A 77 -4.78 -8.44 3.09
CA LEU A 77 -5.64 -8.63 4.26
C LEU A 77 -6.33 -10.01 4.23
N ASN A 78 -6.81 -10.45 3.07
CA ASN A 78 -7.43 -11.76 2.95
C ASN A 78 -6.43 -12.92 3.14
N VAL A 79 -5.17 -12.71 2.74
CA VAL A 79 -4.09 -13.68 2.98
C VAL A 79 -3.83 -13.84 4.48
N ILE A 80 -3.57 -12.75 5.19
CA ILE A 80 -3.24 -12.79 6.63
C ILE A 80 -4.41 -13.27 7.48
N ARG A 81 -5.65 -12.92 7.12
CA ARG A 81 -6.87 -13.38 7.81
C ARG A 81 -7.21 -14.84 7.54
N GLY A 82 -6.42 -15.56 6.72
CA GLY A 82 -6.70 -16.96 6.38
C GLY A 82 -7.94 -17.18 5.51
N THR A 83 -8.59 -16.10 5.05
CA THR A 83 -9.78 -16.16 4.20
C THR A 83 -9.46 -16.58 2.76
N ASN A 84 -10.49 -16.67 1.91
CA ASN A 84 -10.41 -17.08 0.51
C ASN A 84 -9.75 -16.00 -0.37
N ALA A 85 -8.44 -15.81 -0.19
CA ALA A 85 -7.62 -14.90 -0.98
C ALA A 85 -7.61 -15.31 -2.46
N ARG A 86 -7.88 -14.35 -3.34
CA ARG A 86 -7.94 -14.55 -4.80
C ARG A 86 -7.31 -13.36 -5.50
N ILE A 87 -6.60 -13.60 -6.60
CA ILE A 87 -5.99 -12.51 -7.40
C ILE A 87 -7.02 -11.45 -7.82
N GLY A 88 -8.27 -11.85 -8.10
CA GLY A 88 -9.36 -10.92 -8.42
C GLY A 88 -9.66 -9.87 -7.34
N HIS A 89 -9.26 -10.10 -6.09
CA HIS A 89 -9.41 -9.11 -5.01
C HIS A 89 -8.63 -7.81 -5.25
N ILE A 90 -7.56 -7.87 -6.05
CA ILE A 90 -6.78 -6.71 -6.50
C ILE A 90 -7.65 -5.73 -7.29
N PHE A 91 -8.72 -6.20 -7.94
CA PHE A 91 -9.64 -5.38 -8.73
C PHE A 91 -10.91 -4.98 -7.97
N ARG A 92 -11.02 -5.24 -6.66
CA ARG A 92 -12.23 -4.96 -5.85
C ARG A 92 -12.76 -3.53 -6.03
N TRP A 93 -11.86 -2.56 -6.14
CA TRP A 93 -12.19 -1.14 -6.23
C TRP A 93 -12.59 -0.69 -7.65
N PHE A 94 -12.47 -1.55 -8.66
CA PHE A 94 -12.89 -1.26 -10.05
C PHE A 94 -14.38 -1.56 -10.32
N ASN A 95 -15.06 -2.29 -9.42
CA ASN A 95 -16.41 -2.80 -9.66
C ASN A 95 -17.53 -1.73 -9.65
N ASN A 96 -17.27 -0.53 -9.11
CA ASN A 96 -18.26 0.54 -9.02
C ASN A 96 -17.56 1.89 -9.12
N GLY A 97 -18.07 2.82 -9.92
CA GLY A 97 -17.51 4.16 -10.10
C GLY A 97 -17.31 4.95 -8.80
N SER A 98 -18.22 4.84 -7.82
CA SER A 98 -18.06 5.52 -6.53
C SER A 98 -16.93 4.94 -5.68
N LYS A 99 -16.77 3.61 -5.70
CA LYS A 99 -15.66 2.91 -5.04
C LYS A 99 -14.34 3.24 -5.73
N PHE A 100 -14.33 3.17 -7.06
CA PHE A 100 -13.17 3.51 -7.88
C PHE A 100 -12.69 4.92 -7.54
N MET A 101 -13.58 5.92 -7.64
CA MET A 101 -13.24 7.31 -7.34
C MET A 101 -12.76 7.48 -5.89
N LYS A 102 -13.38 6.81 -4.92
CA LYS A 102 -12.94 6.86 -3.53
C LYS A 102 -11.51 6.32 -3.36
N SER A 103 -11.19 5.17 -3.95
CA SER A 103 -9.86 4.59 -3.85
C SER A 103 -8.78 5.43 -4.56
N PHE A 104 -9.10 6.00 -5.72
CA PHE A 104 -8.25 6.97 -6.39
C PHE A 104 -8.02 8.22 -5.53
N LEU A 105 -9.09 8.83 -5.00
CA LEU A 105 -8.98 10.03 -4.17
C LEU A 105 -8.18 9.77 -2.89
N THR A 106 -8.31 8.60 -2.28
CA THR A 106 -7.48 8.22 -1.12
C THR A 106 -5.99 8.17 -1.49
N TYR A 107 -5.66 7.51 -2.60
CA TYR A 107 -4.29 7.43 -3.09
C TYR A 107 -3.74 8.83 -3.42
N LEU A 108 -4.49 9.63 -4.17
CA LEU A 108 -4.13 10.99 -4.56
C LEU A 108 -3.92 11.89 -3.33
N LEU A 109 -4.89 11.93 -2.42
CA LEU A 109 -4.84 12.80 -1.25
C LEU A 109 -3.71 12.43 -0.30
N MET A 110 -3.43 11.14 -0.13
CA MET A 110 -2.28 10.68 0.65
C MET A 110 -0.96 11.17 0.04
N ASN A 111 -0.79 11.04 -1.28
CA ASN A 111 0.40 11.56 -1.98
C ASN A 111 0.52 13.08 -1.87
N VAL A 112 -0.57 13.82 -2.05
CA VAL A 112 -0.59 15.28 -1.86
C VAL A 112 -0.12 15.65 -0.45
N TYR A 113 -0.64 14.99 0.59
CA TYR A 113 -0.20 15.26 1.95
C TYR A 113 1.27 14.93 2.17
N LEU A 114 1.78 13.82 1.64
CA LEU A 114 3.18 13.46 1.76
C LEU A 114 4.10 14.45 1.05
N VAL A 115 3.73 14.93 -0.14
CA VAL A 115 4.46 15.99 -0.85
C VAL A 115 4.47 17.27 -0.04
N LEU A 116 3.31 17.71 0.49
CA LEU A 116 3.23 18.91 1.33
C LEU A 116 4.10 18.82 2.58
N TRP A 117 4.10 17.67 3.27
CA TRP A 117 4.96 17.48 4.45
C TRP A 117 6.44 17.45 4.10
N THR A 118 6.81 16.78 3.01
CA THR A 118 8.20 16.69 2.54
C THR A 118 8.72 18.05 2.07
N LEU A 119 7.85 18.85 1.42
CA LEU A 119 8.17 20.20 0.96
C LEU A 119 8.43 21.15 2.14
N LEU A 120 7.69 20.99 3.25
CA LEU A 120 7.98 21.72 4.48
C LEU A 120 9.35 21.30 5.03
N LEU A 121 9.53 20.00 5.28
CA LEU A 121 10.78 19.41 5.79
C LEU A 121 10.81 17.90 5.52
N ILE A 122 11.98 17.36 5.19
CA ILE A 122 12.16 15.92 4.90
C ILE A 122 11.77 15.03 6.10
N ILE A 123 12.19 15.39 7.31
CA ILE A 123 11.96 14.57 8.52
C ILE A 123 10.46 14.43 8.83
N PRO A 124 9.65 15.51 8.90
CA PRO A 124 8.19 15.41 8.96
C PRO A 124 7.56 14.60 7.83
N GLY A 125 8.06 14.70 6.59
CA GLY A 125 7.63 13.86 5.47
C GLY A 125 7.73 12.36 5.79
N ILE A 126 8.89 11.92 6.29
CA ILE A 126 9.13 10.53 6.70
C ILE A 126 8.21 10.12 7.87
N ILE A 127 8.05 10.96 8.89
CA ILE A 127 7.16 10.63 10.03
C ILE A 127 5.70 10.50 9.56
N LYS A 128 5.28 11.30 8.57
CA LYS A 128 3.92 11.26 8.03
C LYS A 128 3.71 10.08 7.10
N SER A 129 4.72 9.60 6.37
CA SER A 129 4.61 8.35 5.61
C SER A 129 4.28 7.16 6.51
N PHE A 130 4.94 7.06 7.69
CA PHE A 130 4.58 6.06 8.70
C PHE A 130 3.23 6.32 9.37
N SER A 131 2.76 7.56 9.42
CA SER A 131 1.43 7.85 9.98
C SER A 131 0.30 7.43 9.06
N TYR A 132 0.52 7.35 7.75
CA TYR A 132 -0.49 7.01 6.75
C TYR A 132 -0.38 5.57 6.23
N SER A 133 0.55 4.79 6.76
CA SER A 133 0.86 3.44 6.26
C SER A 133 -0.31 2.44 6.37
N MET A 134 -1.30 2.70 7.25
CA MET A 134 -2.46 1.84 7.47
C MET A 134 -3.71 2.28 6.68
N THR A 135 -3.66 3.43 6.00
CA THR A 135 -4.81 4.04 5.33
C THR A 135 -5.52 3.07 4.36
N TYR A 136 -4.77 2.32 3.56
CA TYR A 136 -5.38 1.40 2.60
C TYR A 136 -5.97 0.15 3.25
N PHE A 137 -5.48 -0.27 4.41
CA PHE A 137 -6.09 -1.37 5.16
C PHE A 137 -7.38 -0.90 5.81
N ILE A 138 -7.35 0.27 6.47
CA ILE A 138 -8.53 0.91 7.07
C ILE A 138 -9.63 1.12 6.04
N LEU A 139 -9.31 1.66 4.85
CA LEU A 139 -10.32 1.88 3.82
C LEU A 139 -10.97 0.57 3.32
N ASN A 140 -10.26 -0.56 3.41
CA ASN A 140 -10.81 -1.86 3.01
C ASN A 140 -11.74 -2.48 4.06
N ASP A 141 -11.51 -2.19 5.34
CA ASP A 141 -12.35 -2.60 6.46
C ASP A 141 -13.54 -1.65 6.67
N HIS A 142 -13.31 -0.35 6.46
CA HIS A 142 -14.28 0.73 6.56
C HIS A 142 -14.52 1.39 5.19
N PRO A 143 -15.11 0.68 4.21
CA PRO A 143 -15.36 1.22 2.87
C PRO A 143 -16.36 2.39 2.88
N GLU A 144 -17.09 2.62 3.97
CA GLU A 144 -17.94 3.77 4.23
C GLU A 144 -17.14 5.06 4.42
N TYR A 145 -15.92 5.00 4.95
CA TYR A 145 -15.09 6.18 5.18
C TYR A 145 -14.81 6.94 3.88
N THR A 146 -14.73 8.26 3.99
CA THR A 146 -14.14 9.11 2.96
C THR A 146 -12.63 8.91 2.93
N ALA A 147 -11.99 9.33 1.83
CA ALA A 147 -10.53 9.31 1.70
C ALA A 147 -9.83 9.95 2.91
N ASN A 148 -10.33 11.13 3.33
CA ASN A 148 -9.70 11.88 4.41
C ASN A 148 -9.95 11.27 5.80
N GLN A 149 -11.12 10.64 6.00
CA GLN A 149 -11.39 9.87 7.21
C GLN A 149 -10.42 8.69 7.35
N ALA A 150 -10.21 7.90 6.29
CA ALA A 150 -9.26 6.78 6.33
C ALA A 150 -7.81 7.22 6.61
N ILE A 151 -7.38 8.36 6.06
CA ILE A 151 -6.05 8.94 6.34
C ILE A 151 -5.95 9.42 7.80
N THR A 152 -6.98 10.11 8.29
CA THR A 152 -7.03 10.62 9.65
C THR A 152 -7.02 9.48 10.66
N GLU A 153 -7.77 8.43 10.37
CA GLU A 153 -7.85 7.24 11.20
C GLU A 153 -6.50 6.52 11.26
N SER A 154 -5.82 6.33 10.12
CA SER A 154 -4.46 5.80 10.10
C SER A 154 -3.53 6.64 10.98
N ARG A 155 -3.61 7.97 10.91
CA ARG A 155 -2.76 8.85 11.72
C ARG A 155 -2.99 8.64 13.22
N ARG A 156 -4.25 8.49 13.64
CA ARG A 156 -4.66 8.25 15.04
C ARG A 156 -4.23 6.88 15.52
N MET A 157 -4.55 5.84 14.76
CA MET A 157 -4.18 4.45 15.06
C MET A 157 -2.67 4.27 15.12
N MET A 158 -1.91 4.95 14.25
CA MET A 158 -0.45 4.91 14.26
C MET A 158 0.19 5.77 15.37
N ASN A 159 -0.57 6.47 16.21
CA ASN A 159 0.01 7.23 17.31
C ASN A 159 0.53 6.27 18.40
N GLY A 160 1.80 6.40 18.79
CA GLY A 160 2.49 5.41 19.63
C GLY A 160 3.21 4.30 18.85
N HIS A 161 2.72 3.92 17.65
CA HIS A 161 3.25 2.77 16.90
C HIS A 161 4.15 3.11 15.70
N LYS A 162 4.49 4.38 15.47
CA LYS A 162 5.33 4.79 14.31
C LYS A 162 6.74 4.21 14.39
N MET A 163 7.32 4.18 15.59
CA MET A 163 8.65 3.63 15.81
C MET A 163 8.65 2.11 15.58
N ASP A 164 7.61 1.43 16.04
CA ASP A 164 7.45 -0.02 15.83
C ASP A 164 7.42 -0.38 14.35
N TYR A 165 6.64 0.38 13.56
CA TYR A 165 6.57 0.18 12.11
C TYR A 165 7.87 0.58 11.40
N PHE A 166 8.57 1.63 11.86
CA PHE A 166 9.90 1.97 11.36
C PHE A 166 10.90 0.83 11.58
N LEU A 167 10.95 0.26 12.78
CA LEU A 167 11.81 -0.88 13.09
C LEU A 167 11.42 -2.12 12.29
N LEU A 168 10.11 -2.33 12.06
CA LEU A 168 9.63 -3.37 11.15
C LEU A 168 10.21 -3.17 9.75
N CYS A 169 10.09 -1.99 9.15
CA CYS A 169 10.68 -1.68 7.84
C CYS A 169 12.21 -1.87 7.83
N LEU A 170 12.91 -1.38 8.86
CA LEU A 170 14.36 -1.52 8.99
C LEU A 170 14.78 -2.99 9.02
N SER A 171 13.99 -3.85 9.66
CA SER A 171 14.24 -5.29 9.72
C SER A 171 14.11 -6.01 8.36
N PHE A 172 13.56 -5.35 7.33
CA PHE A 172 13.52 -5.84 5.96
C PHE A 172 14.61 -5.24 5.06
N LEU A 173 15.36 -4.25 5.53
CA LEU A 173 16.35 -3.52 4.72
C LEU A 173 17.39 -4.45 4.05
N GLY A 174 17.87 -5.46 4.77
CA GLY A 174 18.78 -6.46 4.19
C GLY A 174 18.16 -7.27 3.04
N TRP A 175 16.86 -7.59 3.13
CA TRP A 175 16.14 -8.28 2.07
C TRP A 175 15.91 -7.39 0.85
N PHE A 176 15.67 -6.09 1.07
CA PHE A 176 15.59 -5.09 0.01
C PHE A 176 16.90 -5.02 -0.77
N ILE A 177 18.04 -4.91 -0.06
CA ILE A 177 19.37 -4.90 -0.68
C ILE A 177 19.61 -6.18 -1.47
N LEU A 178 19.32 -7.35 -0.89
CA LEU A 178 19.47 -8.64 -1.58
C LEU A 178 18.61 -8.72 -2.85
N SER A 179 17.38 -8.23 -2.81
CA SER A 179 16.48 -8.23 -3.96
C SER A 179 17.00 -7.36 -5.10
N ILE A 180 17.61 -6.20 -4.78
CA ILE A 180 18.26 -5.33 -5.78
C ILE A 180 19.44 -6.06 -6.44
N LEU A 181 20.28 -6.76 -5.67
CA LEU A 181 21.42 -7.52 -6.19
C LEU A 181 21.00 -8.64 -7.16
N THR A 182 19.76 -9.13 -7.05
CA THR A 182 19.18 -10.11 -7.98
C THR A 182 18.52 -9.48 -9.23
N LEU A 183 18.90 -8.26 -9.59
CA LEU A 183 18.27 -7.46 -10.67
C LEU A 183 16.76 -7.28 -10.48
N GLY A 184 16.33 -7.24 -9.22
CA GLY A 184 14.93 -7.06 -8.83
C GLY A 184 14.07 -8.34 -8.80
N ILE A 185 14.59 -9.51 -9.20
CA ILE A 185 13.83 -10.76 -9.18
C ILE A 185 13.39 -11.13 -7.76
N GLY A 186 14.23 -10.88 -6.74
CA GLY A 186 13.92 -11.13 -5.33
C GLY A 186 12.68 -10.38 -4.82
N PHE A 187 12.29 -9.26 -5.46
CA PHE A 187 11.09 -8.52 -5.07
C PHE A 187 9.81 -9.34 -5.23
N LEU A 188 9.78 -10.32 -6.13
CA LEU A 188 8.63 -11.19 -6.32
C LEU A 188 8.22 -11.95 -5.04
N TRP A 189 9.19 -12.31 -4.20
CA TRP A 189 8.95 -12.96 -2.89
C TRP A 189 8.97 -11.96 -1.73
N LEU A 190 9.82 -10.93 -1.81
CA LEU A 190 9.92 -9.94 -0.75
C LEU A 190 8.67 -9.09 -0.61
N VAL A 191 8.08 -8.63 -1.71
CA VAL A 191 6.87 -7.79 -1.70
C VAL A 191 5.71 -8.47 -0.97
N PRO A 192 5.28 -9.70 -1.32
CA PRO A 192 4.18 -10.35 -0.61
C PRO A 192 4.54 -10.64 0.85
N TYR A 193 5.80 -10.97 1.16
CA TYR A 193 6.24 -11.15 2.55
C TYR A 193 6.12 -9.85 3.36
N PHE A 194 6.67 -8.76 2.84
CA PHE A 194 6.67 -7.45 3.48
C PHE A 194 5.24 -6.95 3.71
N TYR A 195 4.40 -6.91 2.66
CA TYR A 195 3.04 -6.39 2.81
C TYR A 195 2.17 -7.29 3.69
N THR A 196 2.33 -8.62 3.65
CA THR A 196 1.61 -9.50 4.59
C THR A 196 2.04 -9.26 6.03
N THR A 197 3.32 -8.94 6.26
CA THR A 197 3.81 -8.54 7.58
C THR A 197 3.25 -7.18 8.00
N SER A 198 3.15 -6.21 7.09
CA SER A 198 2.48 -4.93 7.35
C SER A 198 1.00 -5.09 7.65
N ALA A 199 0.32 -6.04 7.00
CA ALA A 199 -1.07 -6.36 7.28
C ALA A 199 -1.24 -7.06 8.65
N ALA A 200 -0.30 -7.94 9.03
CA ALA A 200 -0.27 -8.51 10.38
C ALA A 200 -0.09 -7.41 11.45
N PHE A 201 0.81 -6.45 11.19
CA PHE A 201 0.99 -5.29 12.06
C PHE A 201 -0.31 -4.48 12.21
N TYR A 202 -1.00 -4.22 11.09
CA TYR A 202 -2.31 -3.57 11.09
C TYR A 202 -3.35 -4.33 11.93
N GLU A 203 -3.43 -5.65 11.78
CA GLU A 203 -4.35 -6.49 12.57
C GLU A 203 -4.07 -6.42 14.08
N GLU A 204 -2.81 -6.31 14.47
CA GLU A 204 -2.41 -6.20 15.88
C GLU A 204 -2.82 -4.84 16.46
N ILE A 205 -2.44 -3.74 15.80
CA ILE A 205 -2.72 -2.38 16.32
C ILE A 205 -4.21 -1.99 16.20
N SER A 206 -4.94 -2.50 15.20
CA SER A 206 -6.38 -2.23 15.06
C SER A 206 -7.18 -2.85 16.19
N LYS A 207 -6.83 -4.08 16.62
CA LYS A 207 -7.45 -4.75 17.78
C LYS A 207 -7.23 -3.95 19.06
N GLU A 208 -6.01 -3.44 19.29
CA GLU A 208 -5.71 -2.59 20.45
C GLU A 208 -6.51 -1.26 20.39
N TYR A 209 -6.51 -0.63 19.22
CA TYR A 209 -7.14 0.68 19.00
C TYR A 209 -8.65 0.64 19.24
N TYR A 210 -9.39 -0.28 18.59
CA TYR A 210 -10.85 -0.35 18.72
C TYR A 210 -11.29 -0.86 20.09
N LYS A 211 -10.54 -1.79 20.71
CA LYS A 211 -10.82 -2.22 22.09
C LYS A 211 -10.71 -1.06 23.09
N LYS A 212 -9.74 -0.16 22.89
CA LYS A 212 -9.57 1.01 23.74
C LYS A 212 -10.73 1.99 23.59
N GLU A 213 -11.19 2.23 22.37
CA GLU A 213 -12.37 3.08 22.12
C GLU A 213 -13.62 2.53 22.83
N ASP A 214 -13.89 1.23 22.74
CA ASP A 214 -15.05 0.59 23.41
C ASP A 214 -15.03 0.75 24.94
N THR A 215 -13.84 0.79 25.56
CA THR A 215 -13.70 0.96 27.02
C THR A 215 -13.80 2.40 27.52
N THR A 216 -13.82 3.38 26.61
CA THR A 216 -13.91 4.81 26.94
C THR A 216 -15.34 5.37 26.91
N PHE A 217 -16.32 4.52 26.64
CA PHE A 217 -17.76 4.80 26.72
C PHE A 217 -18.40 4.04 27.90
#